data_AF-A0A967X901-F1
#
_entry.id   AF-A0A967X901-F1
#
_cell.length_a   1.000
_cell.length_b   1.000
_cell.length_c   1.000
_cell.angle_alpha   90.00
_cell.angle_beta   90.00
_cell.angle_gamma   90.00
#
_symmetry.space_group_name_H-M   'P 1'
#
loop_
_entity.id
_entity.type
_entity.pdbx_description
1 polymer ?
#
loop_
_entity_poly.entity_id
_entity_poly.type
_entity_poly.pdbx_seq_one_letter_code
_entity_poly.pdbx_strand_id
1 'polypeptide(L)'
;MSIELGEWLADDCHVPLDLVTDVWFPGHSRLRHLCVPDRAGRTLHRHLLNAMEARPEITLITPLRVTGFEEGSDGICTVVAERPDGSRDEVRARALVLATNGYGANTELVRRHIPEIAEGLYFGGDHSNGDALQIG
;
A
#
# COMPACT_ATOMS: atom_id res chain seq x y z
N MET A 1 -5.18 -6.93 -14.56
CA MET A 1 -5.97 -5.84 -13.95
C MET A 1 -7.40 -6.01 -14.41
N SER A 2 -8.40 -5.80 -13.54
CA SER A 2 -9.80 -5.69 -14.00
C SER A 2 -9.92 -4.44 -14.88
N ILE A 3 -10.89 -4.44 -15.80
CA ILE A 3 -11.11 -3.30 -16.70
C ILE A 3 -11.51 -2.05 -15.91
N GLU A 4 -12.38 -2.22 -14.92
CA GLU A 4 -12.88 -1.15 -14.04
C GLU A 4 -11.76 -0.42 -13.29
N LEU A 5 -10.77 -1.15 -12.77
CA LEU A 5 -9.62 -0.52 -12.10
C LEU A 5 -8.75 0.25 -13.09
N GLY A 6 -8.58 -0.27 -14.31
CA GLY A 6 -7.83 0.42 -15.36
C GLY A 6 -8.50 1.72 -15.78
N GLU A 7 -9.82 1.69 -15.97
CA GLU A 7 -10.65 2.87 -16.30
C GLU A 7 -10.57 3.91 -15.18
N TRP A 8 -10.78 3.53 -13.91
CA TRP A 8 -10.65 4.46 -12.79
C TRP A 8 -9.25 5.09 -12.69
N LEU A 9 -8.18 4.29 -12.86
CA LEU A 9 -6.82 4.83 -12.83
C LEU A 9 -6.58 5.84 -13.96
N ALA A 10 -7.10 5.57 -15.17
CA ALA A 10 -6.94 6.45 -16.32
C ALA A 10 -7.81 7.71 -16.21
N ASP A 11 -9.07 7.55 -15.86
CA ASP A 11 -10.07 8.62 -15.94
C ASP A 11 -10.09 9.49 -14.68
N ASP A 12 -10.09 8.88 -13.49
CA ASP A 12 -10.18 9.58 -12.20
C ASP A 12 -8.82 9.96 -11.60
N CYS A 13 -7.78 9.17 -11.87
CA CYS A 13 -6.43 9.43 -11.37
C CYS A 13 -5.49 9.99 -12.45
N HIS A 14 -5.95 10.09 -13.70
CA HIS A 14 -5.17 10.59 -14.83
C HIS A 14 -3.84 9.85 -15.02
N VAL A 15 -3.80 8.56 -14.68
CA VAL A 15 -2.61 7.72 -14.89
C VAL A 15 -2.50 7.39 -16.38
N PRO A 16 -1.39 7.73 -17.06
CA PRO A 16 -1.18 7.39 -18.46
C PRO A 16 -0.83 5.91 -18.59
N LEU A 17 -1.84 5.05 -18.58
CA LEU A 17 -1.67 3.60 -18.67
C LEU A 17 -1.48 3.15 -20.12
N ASP A 18 -0.34 2.51 -20.39
CA ASP A 18 -0.03 1.87 -21.67
C ASP A 18 0.10 0.35 -21.53
N LEU A 19 -0.34 -0.38 -22.55
CA LEU A 19 -0.11 -1.82 -22.64
C LEU A 19 1.35 -2.11 -22.93
N VAL A 20 1.99 -2.87 -22.05
CA VAL A 20 3.34 -3.38 -22.28
C VAL A 20 3.29 -4.50 -23.32
N THR A 21 3.91 -4.27 -24.48
CA THR A 21 3.93 -5.22 -25.61
C THR A 21 5.29 -5.86 -25.87
N ASP A 22 6.35 -5.38 -25.24
CA ASP A 22 7.73 -5.82 -25.45
C ASP A 22 8.25 -6.77 -24.36
N VAL A 23 7.45 -7.05 -23.33
CA VAL A 23 7.76 -7.99 -22.26
C VAL A 23 6.59 -8.93 -22.04
N TRP A 24 6.90 -10.23 -21.97
CA TRP A 24 5.94 -11.24 -21.56
C TRP A 24 6.08 -11.54 -20.06
N PHE A 25 5.03 -11.28 -19.29
CA PHE A 25 5.05 -11.53 -17.85
C PHE A 25 4.82 -13.02 -17.56
N PRO A 26 5.64 -13.65 -16.69
CA PRO A 26 5.47 -15.06 -16.33
C PRO A 26 4.04 -15.39 -15.88
N GLY A 27 3.52 -16.53 -16.33
CA GLY A 27 2.15 -16.98 -16.04
C GLY A 27 1.04 -16.29 -16.84
N HIS A 28 1.34 -15.28 -17.67
CA HIS A 28 0.33 -14.71 -18.56
C HIS A 28 0.21 -15.53 -19.85
N SER A 29 -1.02 -15.70 -20.34
CA SER A 29 -1.33 -16.30 -21.64
C SER A 29 -1.59 -15.27 -22.74
N ARG A 30 -1.71 -13.99 -22.38
CA ARG A 30 -1.98 -12.83 -23.26
C ARG A 30 -1.29 -11.58 -22.71
N LEU A 31 -1.04 -10.61 -23.57
CA LEU A 31 -0.62 -9.26 -23.17
C LEU A 31 -1.75 -8.57 -22.41
N ARG A 32 -1.50 -8.20 -21.15
CA ARG A 32 -2.50 -7.60 -20.25
C ARG A 32 -1.88 -6.77 -19.12
N HIS A 33 -0.60 -6.43 -19.25
CA HIS A 33 0.12 -5.64 -18.25
C HIS A 33 0.05 -4.18 -18.68
N LEU A 34 -0.68 -3.37 -17.91
CA LEU A 34 -0.74 -1.92 -18.09
C LEU A 34 0.28 -1.24 -17.16
N CYS A 35 1.04 -0.29 -17.67
CA CYS A 35 2.07 0.44 -16.93
C CYS A 35 2.05 1.93 -17.30
N VAL A 36 2.62 2.75 -16.42
CA VAL A 36 3.06 4.10 -16.79
C VAL A 36 4.25 4.04 -17.76
N PRO A 37 4.49 5.07 -18.60
CA PRO A 37 5.47 5.00 -19.69
C PRO A 37 6.89 4.68 -19.24
N ASP A 38 7.30 5.17 -18.07
CA ASP A 38 8.63 4.94 -17.50
C ASP A 38 8.74 3.63 -16.70
N ARG A 39 7.63 2.88 -16.57
CA ARG A 39 7.50 1.63 -15.80
C ARG A 39 7.91 1.77 -14.33
N ALA A 40 7.92 2.99 -13.80
CA ALA A 40 8.36 3.27 -12.44
C ALA A 40 7.16 3.48 -11.50
N GLY A 41 7.17 2.76 -10.37
CA GLY A 41 6.14 2.93 -9.33
C GLY A 41 6.01 4.37 -8.82
N ARG A 42 7.12 5.13 -8.82
CA ARG A 42 7.13 6.55 -8.45
C ARG A 42 6.25 7.43 -9.35
N THR A 43 6.13 7.11 -10.63
CA THR A 43 5.25 7.86 -11.54
C THR A 43 3.80 7.51 -11.28
N LEU A 44 3.46 6.23 -11.11
CA LEU A 44 2.11 5.82 -10.68
C LEU A 44 1.72 6.49 -9.35
N HIS A 45 2.58 6.43 -8.33
CA HIS A 45 2.32 7.04 -7.02
C HIS A 45 2.06 8.54 -7.11
N ARG A 46 2.79 9.25 -7.98
CA ARG A 46 2.59 10.69 -8.18
C ARG A 46 1.20 11.02 -8.71
N HIS A 47 0.70 10.24 -9.66
CA HIS A 47 -0.66 10.42 -10.16
C HIS A 47 -1.71 10.15 -9.08
N LEU A 48 -1.53 9.12 -8.25
CA LEU A 48 -2.40 8.84 -7.13
C LEU A 48 -2.38 9.96 -6.08
N LEU A 49 -1.20 10.52 -5.77
CA LEU A 49 -1.06 11.65 -4.86
C LEU A 49 -1.74 12.91 -5.42
N ASN A 50 -1.54 13.23 -6.70
CA ASN A 50 -2.22 14.36 -7.33
C ASN A 50 -3.76 14.19 -7.30
N ALA A 51 -4.24 12.98 -7.58
CA ALA A 51 -5.66 12.67 -7.54
C ALA A 51 -6.22 12.78 -6.10
N MET A 52 -5.44 12.36 -5.10
CA MET A 52 -5.77 12.54 -3.69
C MET A 52 -5.83 14.03 -3.30
N GLU A 53 -4.83 14.82 -3.69
CA GLU A 53 -4.76 16.27 -3.40
C GLU A 53 -5.94 17.06 -3.99
N ALA A 54 -6.51 16.59 -5.10
CA ALA A 54 -7.70 17.17 -5.71
C ALA A 54 -9.00 16.90 -4.92
N ARG A 55 -8.98 16.05 -3.89
CA ARG A 55 -10.14 15.65 -3.10
C ARG A 55 -10.06 16.23 -1.69
N PRO A 56 -10.83 17.29 -1.37
CA PRO A 56 -10.75 17.97 -0.07
C PRO A 56 -11.20 17.10 1.12
N GLU A 57 -11.85 15.97 0.86
CA GLU A 57 -12.29 15.01 1.88
C GLU A 57 -11.16 14.08 2.37
N ILE A 58 -10.00 14.07 1.69
CA ILE A 58 -8.88 13.20 2.03
C ILE A 58 -7.78 13.99 2.73
N THR A 59 -7.42 13.57 3.94
CA THR A 59 -6.28 14.10 4.69
C THR A 59 -5.14 13.10 4.69
N LEU A 60 -3.98 13.50 4.16
CA LEU A 60 -2.74 12.74 4.28
C LEU A 60 -1.91 13.29 5.45
N ILE A 61 -1.59 12.42 6.41
CA ILE A 61 -0.70 12.75 7.53
C ILE A 61 0.56 11.91 7.40
N THR A 62 1.68 12.58 7.17
CA THR A 62 3.00 11.96 7.10
C THR A 62 4.06 12.97 7.58
N PRO A 63 5.07 12.54 8.35
CA PRO A 63 5.27 11.20 8.89
C PRO A 63 4.34 10.89 10.07
N LEU A 64 3.71 9.71 10.06
CA LEU A 64 2.89 9.19 11.15
C LEU A 64 2.84 7.66 11.05
N ARG A 65 3.14 6.95 12.15
CA ARG A 65 3.09 5.48 12.21
C ARG A 65 1.97 5.02 13.12
N VAL A 66 1.05 4.21 12.61
CA VAL A 66 0.05 3.53 13.46
C VAL A 66 0.73 2.45 14.30
N THR A 67 0.49 2.46 15.61
CA THR A 67 1.10 1.53 16.57
C THR A 67 0.10 0.64 17.28
N GLY A 68 -1.20 0.93 17.16
CA GLY A 68 -2.26 0.12 17.74
C GLY A 68 -3.64 0.64 17.37
N PHE A 69 -4.66 -0.17 17.58
CA PHE A 69 -6.04 0.27 17.54
C PHE A 69 -6.90 -0.60 18.45
N GLU A 70 -8.02 -0.05 18.92
CA GLU A 70 -9.00 -0.76 19.74
C GLU A 70 -10.41 -0.47 19.23
N GLU A 71 -11.26 -1.49 19.11
CA GLU A 71 -12.68 -1.34 18.78
C GLU A 71 -13.50 -1.15 20.05
N GLY A 72 -14.14 0.01 20.18
CA GLY A 72 -15.05 0.31 21.27
C GLY A 72 -16.35 -0.48 21.16
N SER A 73 -17.05 -0.65 22.29
CA SER A 73 -18.38 -1.28 22.32
C SER A 73 -19.46 -0.50 21.54
N ASP A 74 -19.18 0.76 21.20
CA ASP A 74 -19.99 1.63 20.35
C ASP A 74 -19.73 1.43 18.85
N GLY A 75 -18.83 0.50 18.48
CA GLY A 75 -18.41 0.24 17.10
C GLY A 75 -17.47 1.31 16.54
N ILE A 76 -16.87 2.15 17.40
CA ILE A 76 -15.87 3.13 17.00
C ILE A 76 -14.47 2.59 17.27
N CYS A 77 -13.63 2.58 16.24
CA CYS A 77 -12.22 2.26 16.36
C CYS A 77 -11.44 3.48 16.85
N THR A 78 -10.64 3.33 17.90
CA THR A 78 -9.64 4.31 18.33
C THR A 78 -8.27 3.82 17.86
N VAL A 79 -7.64 4.58 16.96
CA VAL A 79 -6.33 4.29 16.38
C VAL A 79 -5.28 5.14 17.08
N VAL A 80 -4.23 4.50 17.57
CA VAL A 80 -3.08 5.16 18.18
C VAL A 80 -1.95 5.23 17.14
N ALA A 81 -1.40 6.43 16.96
CA ALA A 81 -0.30 6.65 16.05
C ALA A 81 0.80 7.51 16.69
N GLU A 82 2.04 7.31 16.25
CA GLU A 82 3.23 7.96 16.77
C GLU A 82 3.93 8.76 15.67
N ARG A 83 4.34 9.99 16.02
CA ARG A 83 5.15 10.88 15.19
C ARG A 83 6.65 10.63 15.43
N PRO A 84 7.55 11.08 14.55
CA PRO A 84 8.99 10.86 14.73
C PRO A 84 9.58 11.48 16.01
N ASP A 85 8.93 12.47 16.60
CA ASP A 85 9.33 13.07 17.88
C ASP A 85 8.83 12.30 19.11
N GLY A 86 8.13 11.18 18.90
CA GLY A 86 7.54 10.33 19.94
C GLY A 86 6.19 10.82 20.47
N SER A 87 5.67 11.94 19.97
CA SER A 87 4.31 12.38 20.31
C SER A 87 3.27 11.44 19.69
N ARG A 88 2.12 11.34 20.37
CA ARG A 88 1.04 10.41 20.00
C ARG A 88 -0.21 11.16 19.59
N ASP A 89 -0.81 10.67 18.50
CA ASP A 89 -2.11 11.07 18.01
C ASP A 89 -3.12 9.94 18.25
N GLU A 90 -4.36 10.30 18.58
CA GLU A 90 -5.49 9.37 18.58
C GLU A 90 -6.49 9.79 17.49
N VAL A 91 -6.84 8.83 16.62
CA VAL A 91 -7.82 9.03 15.55
C VAL A 91 -8.99 8.09 15.78
N ARG A 92 -10.21 8.64 15.82
CA ARG A 92 -11.44 7.86 15.99
C ARG A 92 -12.15 7.70 14.64
N ALA A 93 -12.46 6.47 14.26
CA ALA A 93 -13.10 6.17 12.99
C ALA A 93 -14.16 5.07 13.13
N ARG A 94 -15.22 5.13 12.32
CA ARG A 94 -16.24 4.05 12.23
C ARG A 94 -15.73 2.83 11.45
N ALA A 95 -14.69 3.01 10.65
CA ALA A 95 -14.08 1.96 9.85
C ALA A 95 -12.57 2.23 9.76
N LEU A 96 -11.79 1.16 9.82
CA LEU A 96 -10.34 1.18 9.64
C LEU A 96 -9.99 0.25 8.47
N VAL A 97 -9.22 0.76 7.51
CA VAL A 97 -8.67 -0.03 6.41
C VAL A 97 -7.16 -0.12 6.60
N LEU A 98 -6.65 -1.33 6.82
CA LEU A 98 -5.22 -1.59 6.93
C LEU A 98 -4.63 -1.88 5.55
N ALA A 99 -4.01 -0.86 4.94
CA ALA A 99 -3.32 -0.96 3.64
C ALA A 99 -1.79 -0.95 3.82
N THR A 100 -1.26 -1.74 4.76
CA THR A 100 0.13 -1.67 5.25
C THR A 100 1.14 -2.53 4.50
N ASN A 101 0.79 -3.02 3.30
CA ASN A 101 1.58 -3.99 2.53
C ASN A 101 1.84 -5.32 3.29
N GLY A 102 2.74 -6.16 2.77
CA GLY A 102 3.13 -7.45 3.37
C GLY A 102 4.29 -7.40 4.37
N TYR A 103 4.88 -8.57 4.65
CA TYR A 103 5.98 -8.76 5.61
C TYR A 103 7.32 -9.19 4.97
N GLY A 104 7.49 -9.01 3.65
CA GLY A 104 8.66 -9.51 2.92
C GLY A 104 10.01 -8.94 3.38
N ALA A 105 10.02 -7.77 4.02
CA ALA A 105 11.23 -7.19 4.62
C ALA A 105 11.56 -7.77 6.01
N ASN A 106 10.60 -8.43 6.66
CA ASN A 106 10.77 -9.02 7.99
C ASN A 106 11.33 -10.44 7.88
N THR A 107 12.66 -10.55 7.95
CA THR A 107 13.38 -11.82 7.78
C THR A 107 12.97 -12.90 8.79
N GLU A 108 12.54 -12.52 9.99
CA GLU A 108 12.04 -13.47 11.00
C GLU A 108 10.68 -14.04 10.60
N LEU A 109 9.74 -13.21 10.17
CA LEU A 109 8.44 -13.69 9.67
C LEU A 109 8.58 -14.50 8.39
N VAL A 110 9.47 -14.09 7.47
CA VAL A 110 9.77 -14.87 6.26
C VAL A 110 10.35 -16.24 6.63
N ARG A 111 11.37 -16.32 7.50
CA ARG A 111 11.96 -17.60 7.92
C ARG A 111 10.94 -18.51 8.59
N ARG A 112 10.02 -17.96 9.37
CA ARG A 112 8.96 -18.72 10.05
C ARG A 112 7.92 -19.28 9.09
N HIS A 113 7.47 -18.48 8.12
CA HIS A 113 6.31 -18.82 7.30
C HIS A 113 6.66 -19.35 5.90
N ILE A 114 7.84 -19.00 5.37
CA ILE A 114 8.31 -19.38 4.03
C ILE A 114 9.83 -19.68 4.11
N PRO A 115 10.24 -20.70 4.89
CA PRO A 115 11.65 -20.98 5.16
C PRO A 115 12.49 -21.21 3.90
N GLU A 116 11.87 -21.66 2.80
CA GLU A 116 12.54 -21.96 1.52
C GLU A 116 13.15 -20.73 0.85
N ILE A 117 12.66 -19.52 1.17
CA ILE A 117 13.16 -18.25 0.62
C ILE A 117 13.78 -17.35 1.67
N ALA A 118 14.05 -17.85 2.88
CA ALA A 118 14.53 -17.04 4.01
C ALA A 118 15.83 -16.27 3.73
N GLU A 119 16.70 -16.83 2.87
CA GLU A 119 17.97 -16.23 2.45
C GLU A 119 17.90 -15.65 1.03
N GLY A 120 16.68 -15.51 0.47
CA GLY A 120 16.43 -14.94 -0.84
C GLY A 120 16.61 -13.42 -0.87
N LEU A 121 16.88 -12.88 -2.06
CA LEU A 121 16.94 -11.43 -2.25
C LEU A 121 15.53 -10.82 -2.16
N TYR A 122 15.41 -9.74 -1.38
CA TYR A 122 14.20 -8.95 -1.27
C TYR A 122 14.34 -7.63 -2.06
N PHE A 123 13.37 -7.36 -2.93
CA PHE A 123 13.34 -6.17 -3.80
C PHE A 123 12.12 -5.28 -3.56
N GLY A 124 11.36 -5.53 -2.48
CA GLY A 124 10.22 -4.71 -2.10
C GLY A 124 10.64 -3.51 -1.24
N GLY A 125 9.65 -2.79 -0.69
CA GLY A 125 9.92 -1.66 0.20
C GLY A 125 10.40 -2.11 1.58
N ASP A 126 11.41 -1.43 2.11
CA ASP A 126 12.08 -1.73 3.40
C ASP A 126 11.13 -1.74 4.61
N HIS A 127 10.00 -1.04 4.51
CA HIS A 127 9.00 -0.92 5.57
C HIS A 127 7.90 -1.97 5.51
N SER A 128 8.00 -2.96 4.61
CA SER A 128 7.02 -4.04 4.50
C SER A 128 7.31 -5.11 5.55
N ASN A 129 7.12 -4.76 6.82
CA ASN A 129 7.49 -5.58 7.98
C ASN A 129 6.32 -6.39 8.57
N GLY A 130 5.13 -6.28 7.98
CA GLY A 130 3.92 -6.93 8.46
C GLY A 130 3.33 -6.25 9.70
N ASP A 131 3.40 -4.92 9.80
CA ASP A 131 2.94 -4.18 10.98
C ASP A 131 1.48 -4.53 11.36
N ALA A 132 0.59 -4.67 10.39
CA ALA A 132 -0.81 -5.08 10.60
C ALA A 132 -1.00 -6.48 11.23
N LEU A 133 0.03 -7.33 11.23
CA LEU A 133 0.00 -8.63 11.90
C LEU A 133 0.29 -8.52 13.41
N GLN A 134 0.72 -7.34 13.86
CA GLN A 134 1.21 -7.10 15.22
C GLN A 134 0.39 -6.03 15.95
N ILE A 135 -0.31 -5.16 15.22
CA ILE A 135 -1.16 -4.09 15.76
C ILE A 135 -2.63 -4.55 15.70
N GLY A 136 -3.33 -4.49 16.85
CA GLY A 136 -4.70 -4.98 17.01
C GLY A 136 -4.84 -5.96 18.15
#